data_AF-G2TLU9-F1
#
_entry.id   AF-G2TLU9-F1
#
_cell.length_a   1.000
_cell.length_b   1.000
_cell.length_c   1.000
_cell.angle_alpha   90.00
_cell.angle_beta   90.00
_cell.angle_gamma   90.00
#
_symmetry.space_group_name_H-M   'P 1'
#
loop_
_entity.id
_entity.type
_entity.pdbx_description
1 polymer ?
#
loop_
_entity_poly.entity_id
_entity_poly.type
_entity_poly.pdbx_seq_one_letter_code
_entity_poly.pdbx_strand_id
1 'polypeptide(L)'
;MSKRLAGLAAILSCILILASCQSKTSQGKDASPNKDPGLSEKQVEAKINVQQNGKNNLYAVNLVSGKLGTKTTGKVLTDTDCTADIKGVSRCKSKIKLADGSVMKVITPHNMKYYRCYNIGEKVTVIPGKDGQTYVRVNTSSKAS
;
A
#
# COMPACT_ATOMS: atom_id res chain seq x y z
N MET A 1 -58.33 -15.82 61.81
CA MET A 1 -57.76 -14.51 62.18
C MET A 1 -56.25 -14.60 62.11
N SER A 2 -55.62 -13.45 61.86
CA SER A 2 -54.16 -13.21 61.85
C SER A 2 -53.52 -13.15 60.46
N LYS A 3 -52.99 -11.96 60.23
CA LYS A 3 -52.55 -11.31 58.99
C LYS A 3 -51.02 -11.32 58.92
N ARG A 4 -50.49 -11.42 57.68
CA ARG A 4 -49.19 -10.89 57.19
C ARG A 4 -47.96 -11.64 57.77
N LEU A 5 -46.85 -11.84 57.07
CA LEU A 5 -46.00 -10.89 56.35
C LEU A 5 -45.11 -11.65 55.34
N ALA A 6 -44.66 -10.91 54.33
CA ALA A 6 -43.75 -11.32 53.27
C ALA A 6 -42.36 -11.73 53.80
N GLY A 7 -41.67 -12.59 53.03
CA GLY A 7 -40.27 -12.92 53.21
C GLY A 7 -39.66 -13.44 51.91
N LEU A 8 -39.07 -12.52 51.13
CA LEU A 8 -38.14 -12.83 50.04
C LEU A 8 -36.89 -13.50 50.62
N ALA A 9 -36.50 -14.65 50.10
CA ALA A 9 -35.13 -15.16 50.21
C ALA A 9 -34.70 -15.70 48.85
N ALA A 10 -33.89 -14.88 48.17
CA ALA A 10 -33.25 -15.18 46.90
C ALA A 10 -32.12 -16.19 47.11
N ILE A 11 -32.10 -17.25 46.32
CA ILE A 11 -30.88 -18.01 46.02
C ILE A 11 -30.91 -18.31 44.52
N LEU A 12 -30.60 -17.29 43.71
CA LEU A 12 -30.34 -17.47 42.29
C LEU A 12 -28.84 -17.77 42.17
N SER A 13 -28.53 -19.06 42.07
CA SER A 13 -27.17 -19.55 41.80
C SER A 13 -26.68 -18.99 40.46
N CYS A 14 -25.65 -18.13 40.54
CA CYS A 14 -24.89 -17.64 39.39
C CYS A 14 -24.23 -18.80 38.64
N ILE A 15 -24.80 -19.20 37.51
CA ILE A 15 -24.07 -19.98 36.50
C ILE A 15 -23.46 -18.97 35.54
N LEU A 16 -22.18 -18.64 35.78
CA LEU A 16 -21.30 -17.97 34.83
C LEU A 16 -20.99 -18.96 33.69
N ILE A 17 -21.79 -18.95 32.62
CA ILE A 17 -21.37 -19.53 31.36
C ILE A 17 -20.51 -18.47 30.66
N LEU A 18 -19.20 -18.67 30.73
CA LEU A 18 -18.21 -17.95 29.92
C LEU A 18 -18.62 -18.10 28.45
N ALA A 19 -19.21 -17.04 27.89
CA ALA A 19 -19.32 -16.86 26.46
C ALA A 19 -17.90 -16.68 25.92
N SER A 20 -17.28 -17.80 25.55
CA SER A 20 -16.09 -17.82 24.72
C SER A 20 -16.48 -17.32 23.34
N CYS A 21 -16.60 -16.00 23.19
CA CYS A 21 -16.59 -15.31 21.91
C CYS A 21 -15.22 -15.60 21.27
N GLN A 22 -15.12 -16.74 20.59
CA GLN A 22 -14.08 -16.94 19.60
C GLN A 22 -14.35 -15.93 18.50
N SER A 23 -13.73 -14.76 18.64
CA SER A 23 -13.45 -13.86 17.53
C SER A 23 -12.59 -14.64 16.53
N LYS A 24 -13.26 -15.43 15.69
CA LYS A 24 -12.69 -15.96 14.47
C LYS A 24 -12.37 -14.73 13.63
N THR A 25 -11.13 -14.29 13.77
CA THR A 25 -10.40 -13.49 12.82
C THR A 25 -10.82 -13.94 11.43
N SER A 26 -11.63 -13.12 10.78
CA SER A 26 -11.83 -13.14 9.35
C SER A 26 -10.48 -12.81 8.70
N GLN A 27 -9.58 -13.81 8.66
CA GLN A 27 -8.56 -13.85 7.64
C GLN A 27 -9.32 -13.97 6.33
N GLY A 28 -9.52 -12.82 5.67
CA GLY A 28 -9.96 -12.75 4.29
C GLY A 28 -9.04 -13.61 3.44
N LYS A 29 -9.49 -14.84 3.19
CA LYS A 29 -9.09 -15.64 2.05
C LYS A 29 -10.19 -15.49 1.02
N ASP A 30 -10.28 -14.31 0.43
CA ASP A 30 -11.11 -14.07 -0.73
C ASP A 30 -10.32 -14.48 -2.00
N ALA A 31 -10.82 -15.56 -2.63
CA ALA A 31 -10.92 -15.86 -4.07
C ALA A 31 -9.74 -15.57 -5.06
N SER A 32 -9.19 -16.66 -5.63
CA SER A 32 -8.89 -17.00 -7.06
C SER A 32 -8.24 -15.99 -8.07
N PRO A 33 -7.51 -16.46 -9.12
CA PRO A 33 -6.40 -15.74 -9.75
C PRO A 33 -6.80 -14.72 -10.83
N ASN A 34 -6.32 -13.47 -10.70
CA ASN A 34 -6.36 -12.43 -11.74
C ASN A 34 -5.08 -11.57 -11.67
N LYS A 35 -4.03 -11.95 -12.40
CA LYS A 35 -2.71 -11.26 -12.47
C LYS A 35 -2.84 -9.88 -13.15
N ASP A 36 -2.11 -8.83 -12.76
CA ASP A 36 -0.69 -8.80 -12.38
C ASP A 36 -0.36 -7.73 -11.29
N PRO A 37 0.11 -8.14 -10.09
CA PRO A 37 0.67 -7.27 -9.06
C PRO A 37 2.19 -7.02 -9.23
N GLY A 38 2.73 -7.22 -10.44
CA GLY A 38 4.14 -7.01 -10.76
C GLY A 38 5.12 -7.82 -9.91
N LEU A 39 6.39 -7.42 -9.97
CA LEU A 39 7.44 -7.93 -9.09
C LEU A 39 7.29 -7.37 -7.68
N SER A 40 7.56 -8.19 -6.66
CA SER A 40 7.68 -7.74 -5.27
C SER A 40 8.82 -6.72 -5.09
N GLU A 41 8.80 -5.94 -4.00
CA GLU A 41 9.84 -4.98 -3.68
C GLU A 41 11.26 -5.58 -3.75
N LYS A 42 11.48 -6.74 -3.10
CA LYS A 42 12.77 -7.44 -3.13
C LYS A 42 13.20 -7.84 -4.54
N GLN A 43 12.26 -8.24 -5.39
CA GLN A 43 12.55 -8.61 -6.79
C GLN A 43 12.86 -7.39 -7.66
N VAL A 44 12.20 -6.26 -7.42
CA VAL A 44 12.52 -4.98 -8.07
C VAL A 44 13.93 -4.55 -7.66
N GLU A 45 14.23 -4.48 -6.36
CA GLU A 45 15.54 -4.06 -5.87
C GLU A 45 16.68 -4.97 -6.34
N ALA A 46 16.43 -6.28 -6.49
CA ALA A 46 17.43 -7.22 -7.01
C ALA A 46 17.78 -7.00 -8.50
N LYS A 47 16.94 -6.28 -9.26
CA LYS A 47 17.11 -6.04 -10.71
C LYS A 47 17.68 -4.67 -11.04
N ILE A 48 17.84 -3.79 -10.05
CA ILE A 48 18.24 -2.40 -10.26
C ILE A 48 19.39 -2.02 -9.33
N ASN A 49 20.11 -0.98 -9.72
CA ASN A 49 20.93 -0.25 -8.75
C ASN A 49 20.02 0.74 -8.02
N VAL A 50 19.56 0.39 -6.81
CA VAL A 50 18.68 1.23 -5.98
C VAL A 50 19.29 2.61 -5.71
N GLN A 51 20.62 2.70 -5.64
CA GLN A 51 21.35 3.96 -5.45
C GLN A 51 21.33 4.87 -6.68
N GLN A 52 20.77 4.42 -7.81
CA GLN A 52 20.61 5.17 -9.06
C GLN A 52 19.15 5.19 -9.56
N ASN A 53 18.22 4.57 -8.82
CA ASN A 53 16.82 4.52 -9.22
C ASN A 53 16.20 5.93 -9.09
N GLY A 54 15.67 6.45 -10.19
CA GLY A 54 15.27 7.86 -10.32
C GLY A 54 16.16 8.68 -11.24
N LYS A 55 17.31 8.15 -11.67
CA LYS A 55 18.14 8.78 -12.71
C LYS A 55 17.32 9.02 -13.97
N ASN A 56 17.49 10.19 -14.59
CA ASN A 56 16.72 10.63 -15.75
C ASN A 56 15.20 10.60 -15.52
N ASN A 57 14.77 10.86 -14.28
CA ASN A 57 13.36 10.87 -13.86
C ASN A 57 12.65 9.52 -14.07
N LEU A 58 13.39 8.41 -14.15
CA LEU A 58 12.83 7.07 -14.36
C LEU A 58 13.04 6.22 -13.12
N TYR A 59 11.94 5.72 -12.58
CA TYR A 59 11.91 4.91 -11.37
C TYR A 59 11.36 3.52 -11.70
N ALA A 60 12.11 2.48 -11.42
CA ALA A 60 11.57 1.13 -11.28
C ALA A 60 10.82 1.05 -9.94
N VAL A 61 9.60 0.51 -9.98
CA VAL A 61 8.70 0.47 -8.82
C VAL A 61 8.11 -0.91 -8.62
N ASN A 62 7.81 -1.25 -7.37
CA ASN A 62 6.94 -2.39 -7.07
C ASN A 62 5.48 -1.96 -7.23
N LEU A 63 4.75 -2.64 -8.11
CA LEU A 63 3.31 -2.45 -8.32
C LEU A 63 2.52 -3.18 -7.24
N VAL A 64 2.13 -2.52 -6.15
CA VAL A 64 1.39 -3.18 -5.05
C VAL A 64 -0.03 -3.57 -5.46
N SER A 65 -0.70 -2.73 -6.26
CA SER A 65 -2.03 -3.02 -6.78
C SER A 65 -2.36 -2.19 -8.02
N GLY A 66 -3.24 -2.71 -8.86
CA GLY A 66 -3.63 -2.12 -10.14
C GLY A 66 -3.19 -3.04 -11.28
N LYS A 67 -3.52 -2.66 -12.52
CA LYS A 67 -3.10 -3.39 -13.71
C LYS A 67 -2.51 -2.42 -14.71
N LEU A 68 -1.40 -2.81 -15.33
CA LEU A 68 -0.76 -2.03 -16.37
C LEU A 68 -0.50 -2.90 -17.60
N GLY A 69 -1.47 -2.93 -18.52
CA GLY A 69 -1.34 -3.70 -19.76
C GLY A 69 -0.51 -2.99 -20.83
N THR A 70 -0.59 -1.66 -20.89
CA THR A 70 0.10 -0.83 -21.87
C THR A 70 0.63 0.43 -21.21
N LYS A 71 1.56 1.10 -21.89
CA LYS A 71 2.06 2.41 -21.47
C LYS A 71 0.89 3.39 -21.37
N THR A 72 0.79 4.11 -20.25
CA THR A 72 -0.26 5.09 -19.99
C THR A 72 0.27 6.31 -19.23
N THR A 73 -0.51 7.37 -19.17
CA THR A 73 -0.21 8.55 -18.34
C THR A 73 -0.89 8.44 -16.99
N GLY A 74 -0.40 9.22 -16.02
CA GLY A 74 -1.02 9.32 -14.72
C GLY A 74 -0.68 10.59 -13.98
N LYS A 75 -1.31 10.75 -12.82
CA LYS A 75 -1.12 11.84 -11.87
C LYS A 75 -0.89 11.27 -10.47
N VAL A 76 0.19 11.69 -9.82
CA VAL A 76 0.48 11.30 -8.42
C VAL A 76 -0.58 11.92 -7.51
N LEU A 77 -1.23 11.08 -6.69
CA LEU A 77 -2.25 11.49 -5.73
C LEU A 77 -1.69 11.65 -4.32
N THR A 78 -0.78 10.76 -3.93
CA THR A 78 -0.15 10.73 -2.61
C THR A 78 1.27 10.24 -2.75
N ASP A 79 2.16 10.67 -1.86
CA ASP A 79 3.48 10.07 -1.64
C ASP A 79 3.75 10.08 -0.13
N THR A 80 3.80 8.89 0.48
CA THR A 80 3.72 8.70 1.94
C THR A 80 4.72 7.65 2.40
N ASP A 81 4.93 7.51 3.71
CA ASP A 81 5.90 6.55 4.28
C ASP A 81 7.32 6.72 3.72
N CYS A 82 7.73 7.98 3.54
CA CYS A 82 8.94 8.34 2.82
C CYS A 82 10.23 8.36 3.64
N THR A 83 10.21 7.88 4.89
CA THR A 83 11.42 7.84 5.72
C THR A 83 12.49 6.96 5.09
N ALA A 84 13.67 7.53 4.86
CA ALA A 84 14.82 6.78 4.35
C ALA A 84 15.40 5.84 5.41
N ASP A 85 15.91 4.69 4.95
CA ASP A 85 16.71 3.79 5.78
C ASP A 85 18.13 4.34 6.04
N ILE A 86 18.93 3.58 6.79
CA ILE A 86 20.32 3.94 7.13
C ILE A 86 21.24 4.11 5.91
N LYS A 87 20.85 3.61 4.74
CA LYS A 87 21.57 3.74 3.47
C LYS A 87 21.06 4.93 2.64
N GLY A 88 20.14 5.72 3.20
CA GLY A 88 19.50 6.84 2.52
C GLY A 88 18.42 6.42 1.52
N VAL A 89 18.00 5.16 1.51
CA VAL A 89 16.99 4.65 0.57
C VAL A 89 15.61 4.76 1.21
N SER A 90 14.72 5.48 0.56
CA SER A 90 13.30 5.51 0.90
C SER A 90 12.52 4.54 0.03
N ARG A 91 11.38 4.08 0.56
CA ARG A 91 10.43 3.16 -0.07
C ARG A 91 9.03 3.77 -0.01
N CYS A 92 8.94 5.04 -0.43
CA CYS A 92 7.69 5.79 -0.40
C CYS A 92 6.55 4.98 -1.05
N LYS A 93 5.40 5.00 -0.40
CA LYS A 93 4.14 4.44 -0.90
C LYS A 93 3.35 5.53 -1.60
N SER A 94 3.08 5.28 -2.87
CA SER A 94 2.48 6.25 -3.77
C SER A 94 1.19 5.73 -4.40
N LYS A 95 0.22 6.63 -4.59
CA LYS A 95 -1.00 6.37 -5.38
C LYS A 95 -0.93 7.18 -6.65
N ILE A 96 -1.17 6.56 -7.79
CA ILE A 96 -1.16 7.21 -9.11
C ILE A 96 -2.51 6.97 -9.77
N LYS A 97 -3.24 8.04 -10.10
CA LYS A 97 -4.44 7.97 -10.93
C LYS A 97 -4.02 7.86 -12.38
N LEU A 98 -4.40 6.78 -13.05
CA LEU A 98 -4.12 6.54 -14.47
C LEU A 98 -5.13 7.29 -15.36
N ALA A 99 -4.84 7.35 -16.65
CA ALA A 99 -5.67 8.05 -17.64
C ALA A 99 -7.12 7.52 -17.73
N ASP A 100 -7.31 6.21 -17.50
CA ASP A 100 -8.63 5.57 -17.45
C ASP A 100 -9.41 5.82 -16.14
N GLY A 101 -8.83 6.60 -15.22
CA GLY A 101 -9.40 6.93 -13.92
C GLY A 101 -9.10 5.91 -12.82
N SER A 102 -8.54 4.75 -13.14
CA SER A 102 -8.14 3.74 -12.14
C SER A 102 -6.97 4.24 -11.28
N VAL A 103 -6.79 3.63 -10.10
CA VAL A 103 -5.71 4.00 -9.17
C VAL A 103 -4.74 2.86 -9.00
N MET A 104 -3.49 3.13 -9.35
CA MET A 104 -2.34 2.26 -9.13
C MET A 104 -1.68 2.59 -7.79
N LYS A 105 -1.25 1.58 -7.03
CA LYS A 105 -0.44 1.75 -5.81
C LYS A 105 0.97 1.21 -6.07
N VAL A 106 1.98 1.98 -5.72
CA VAL A 106 3.39 1.62 -5.96
C VAL A 106 4.25 1.88 -4.74
N ILE A 107 5.34 1.12 -4.64
CA ILE A 107 6.47 1.39 -3.74
C ILE A 107 7.67 1.75 -4.61
N THR A 108 8.28 2.90 -4.31
CA THR A 108 9.40 3.45 -5.08
C THR A 108 10.69 3.41 -4.25
N PRO A 109 11.57 2.40 -4.41
CA PRO A 109 12.86 2.39 -3.73
C PRO A 109 13.81 3.38 -4.40
N HIS A 110 14.28 4.42 -3.70
CA HIS A 110 15.20 5.40 -4.26
C HIS A 110 16.07 6.06 -3.19
N ASN A 111 17.30 6.42 -3.55
CA ASN A 111 18.16 7.19 -2.65
C ASN A 111 17.72 8.65 -2.61
N MET A 112 17.17 9.09 -1.47
CA MET A 112 16.63 10.45 -1.28
C MET A 112 17.69 11.54 -1.32
N LYS A 113 18.97 11.22 -1.13
CA LYS A 113 20.07 12.17 -1.27
C LYS A 113 20.25 12.64 -2.71
N TYR A 114 19.91 11.79 -3.68
CA TYR A 114 20.19 12.03 -5.10
C TYR A 114 18.93 12.14 -5.97
N TYR A 115 17.86 11.43 -5.59
CA TYR A 115 16.61 11.39 -6.34
C TYR A 115 15.47 11.68 -5.39
N ARG A 116 14.71 12.74 -5.67
CA ARG A 116 13.62 13.17 -4.81
C ARG A 116 12.41 12.23 -4.88
N CYS A 117 11.57 12.34 -3.87
CA CYS A 117 10.24 11.74 -3.83
C CYS A 117 9.34 12.34 -4.93
N TYR A 118 8.19 11.72 -5.17
CA TYR A 118 7.20 12.28 -6.08
C TYR A 118 6.52 13.49 -5.44
N ASN A 119 6.14 14.46 -6.28
CA ASN A 119 5.30 15.57 -5.84
C ASN A 119 3.83 15.23 -6.06
N ILE A 120 2.97 15.55 -5.09
CA ILE A 120 1.52 15.40 -5.27
C ILE A 120 1.08 16.25 -6.46
N GLY A 121 0.32 15.65 -7.36
CA GLY A 121 -0.17 16.27 -8.59
C GLY A 121 0.79 16.19 -9.78
N GLU A 122 1.98 15.64 -9.60
CA GLU A 122 2.98 15.44 -10.64
C GLU A 122 2.46 14.54 -11.77
N LYS A 123 2.70 14.95 -13.02
CA LYS A 123 2.34 14.17 -14.21
C LYS A 123 3.42 13.15 -14.48
N VAL A 124 3.00 11.90 -14.66
CA VAL A 124 3.88 10.76 -14.91
C VAL A 124 3.46 9.98 -16.15
N THR A 125 4.40 9.21 -16.68
CA THR A 125 4.15 8.15 -17.65
C THR A 125 4.47 6.82 -16.97
N VAL A 126 3.52 5.91 -16.95
CA VAL A 126 3.69 4.55 -16.40
C VAL A 126 3.92 3.58 -17.55
N ILE A 127 4.95 2.76 -17.45
CA ILE A 127 5.46 1.91 -18.53
C ILE A 127 5.56 0.47 -18.02
N PRO A 128 4.88 -0.50 -18.65
CA PRO A 128 5.13 -1.91 -18.39
C PRO A 128 6.49 -2.30 -19.00
N GLY A 129 7.41 -2.77 -18.17
CA GLY A 129 8.73 -3.24 -18.57
C GLY A 129 8.67 -4.63 -19.20
N LYS A 130 9.51 -4.88 -20.20
CA LYS A 130 9.66 -6.22 -20.81
C LYS A 130 10.28 -7.25 -19.85
N ASP A 131 10.88 -6.78 -18.76
CA ASP A 131 11.55 -7.54 -17.71
C ASP A 131 10.64 -7.84 -16.51
N GLY A 132 9.35 -7.54 -16.63
CA GLY A 132 8.34 -7.66 -15.57
C GLY A 132 8.35 -6.50 -14.57
N GLN A 133 9.28 -5.55 -14.68
CA GLN A 133 9.26 -4.36 -13.84
C GLN A 133 8.18 -3.39 -14.30
N THR A 134 7.65 -2.60 -13.37
CA THR A 134 6.88 -1.40 -13.71
C THR A 134 7.79 -0.20 -13.58
N TYR A 135 7.72 0.71 -14.55
CA TYR A 135 8.48 1.95 -14.52
C TYR A 135 7.56 3.16 -14.46
N VAL A 136 7.92 4.14 -13.66
CA VAL A 136 7.26 5.44 -13.58
C VAL A 136 8.27 6.51 -14.01
N ARG A 137 7.95 7.21 -15.10
CA ARG A 137 8.72 8.37 -15.57
C ARG A 137 8.01 9.65 -15.14
N VAL A 138 8.70 10.51 -14.44
CA VAL A 138 8.21 11.87 -14.13
C VAL A 138 8.36 12.74 -15.38
N ASN A 139 7.23 13.30 -15.86
CA ASN A 139 7.20 14.08 -17.11
C ASN A 139 7.50 15.57 -16.86
N THR A 140 7.05 16.07 -15.72
CA THR A 140 7.28 17.45 -15.29
C THR A 140 8.20 17.40 -14.09
N SER A 141 9.51 17.41 -14.31
CA SER A 141 10.42 17.75 -13.22
C SER A 141 10.13 19.18 -12.82
N SER A 142 9.33 19.37 -11.77
CA SER A 142 9.45 20.59 -10.98
C SER A 142 10.93 20.67 -10.61
N LYS A 143 11.63 21.63 -11.23
CA LYS A 143 12.94 22.06 -10.75
C LYS A 143 12.80 22.21 -9.24
N ALA A 144 13.72 21.61 -8.48
CA ALA A 144 13.96 22.10 -7.14
C ALA A 144 14.17 23.61 -7.28
N SER A 145 13.19 24.37 -6.79
CA SER A 145 13.36 25.80 -6.55
C SER A 145 14.23 25.96 -5.31
#